data_AF-A0A962IF15-F1
#
_entry.id   AF-A0A962IF15-F1
#
_cell.length_a   1.000
_cell.length_b   1.000
_cell.length_c   1.000
_cell.angle_alpha   90.00
_cell.angle_beta   90.00
_cell.angle_gamma   90.00
#
_symmetry.space_group_name_H-M   'P 1'
#
loop_
_entity.id
_entity.type
_entity.pdbx_description
1 polymer ?
#
loop_
_entity_poly.entity_id
_entity_poly.type
_entity_poly.pdbx_seq_one_letter_code
_entity_poly.pdbx_strand_id
1 'polypeptide(L)'
;MRGLNYPSPSGSFLDWKILSRESSYQPEQTVPVVLYSGPCLFRTMLLATLKAHKREWQTVYSASSIADLTAAVRANLGFSVLLESEVDEQIAIVDDSLLPSLPDVDAVVYVNNRERREVDSVVSILGDVIFAEQAQ
;
A
#
# COMPACT_ATOMS: atom_id res chain seq x y z
N MET A 1 12.05 16.66 -20.67
CA MET A 1 11.53 15.46 -20.00
C MET A 1 10.09 15.75 -19.63
N ARG A 2 9.12 14.91 -19.99
CA ARG A 2 7.72 15.07 -19.59
C ARG A 2 7.23 13.72 -19.10
N GLY A 3 6.91 13.61 -17.82
CA GLY A 3 6.09 12.49 -17.33
C GLY A 3 4.70 12.64 -17.93
N LEU A 4 4.12 11.54 -18.40
CA LEU A 4 2.69 11.52 -18.72
C LEU A 4 1.97 11.47 -17.38
N ASN A 5 1.42 12.60 -16.97
CA ASN A 5 0.63 12.70 -15.75
C ASN A 5 -0.75 12.15 -16.09
N TYR A 6 -1.04 10.91 -15.67
CA TYR A 6 -2.39 10.39 -15.74
C TYR A 6 -3.22 11.10 -14.66
N PRO A 7 -4.36 11.71 -15.01
CA PRO A 7 -5.20 12.36 -14.01
C PRO A 7 -5.73 11.30 -13.03
N SER A 8 -5.31 11.38 -11.77
CA SER A 8 -5.91 10.61 -10.68
C SER A 8 -7.41 10.94 -10.64
N PRO A 9 -8.32 9.96 -10.81
CA PRO A 9 -9.75 10.19 -10.81
C PRO A 9 -10.25 10.49 -9.40
N SER A 10 -10.04 11.71 -8.89
CA SER A 10 -10.65 12.25 -7.65
C SER A 10 -10.61 11.37 -6.38
N GLY A 11 -9.78 10.34 -6.36
CA GLY A 11 -9.55 9.40 -5.27
C GLY A 11 -8.15 8.83 -5.44
N SER A 12 -7.44 8.68 -4.33
CA SER A 12 -6.12 8.09 -4.23
C SER A 12 -6.11 6.72 -4.91
N PHE A 13 -5.33 6.57 -5.98
CA PHE A 13 -5.24 5.33 -6.78
C PHE A 13 -4.69 4.14 -5.98
N LEU A 14 -4.06 4.43 -4.85
CA LEU A 14 -3.60 3.47 -3.89
C LEU A 14 -4.31 3.82 -2.59
N ASP A 15 -5.54 3.35 -2.40
CA ASP A 15 -6.18 3.36 -1.08
C ASP A 15 -5.59 2.21 -0.27
N TRP A 16 -4.38 2.44 0.24
CA TRP A 16 -3.67 1.46 1.07
C TRP A 16 -4.08 1.67 2.52
N LYS A 17 -4.57 0.60 3.13
CA LYS A 17 -5.12 0.62 4.48
C LYS A 17 -4.29 -0.25 5.41
N ILE A 18 -4.34 0.08 6.71
CA ILE A 18 -3.74 -0.78 7.72
C ILE A 18 -4.67 -1.97 7.92
N LEU A 19 -4.14 -3.18 8.07
CA LEU A 19 -4.94 -4.40 8.01
C LEU A 19 -4.82 -5.26 9.28
N SER A 20 -5.95 -5.75 9.80
CA SER A 20 -6.03 -6.71 10.90
C SER A 20 -7.27 -7.58 10.71
N ARG A 21 -7.23 -8.85 11.13
CA ARG A 21 -8.40 -9.75 11.02
C ARG A 21 -9.44 -9.47 12.10
N GLU A 22 -8.99 -9.23 13.33
CA GLU A 22 -9.78 -8.79 14.49
C GLU A 22 -8.79 -8.58 15.64
N SER A 23 -8.57 -7.34 16.06
CA SER A 23 -7.68 -7.06 17.19
C SER A 23 -8.41 -6.23 18.23
N SER A 24 -8.39 -6.68 19.48
CA SER A 24 -8.74 -5.87 20.66
C SER A 24 -7.69 -4.77 20.93
N TYR A 25 -7.01 -4.32 19.86
CA TYR A 25 -5.94 -3.34 19.91
C TYR A 25 -6.52 -2.00 20.35
N GLN A 26 -5.87 -1.40 21.34
CA GLN A 26 -6.21 -0.08 21.83
C GLN A 26 -5.22 0.94 21.25
N PRO A 27 -5.66 2.14 20.84
CA PRO A 27 -4.80 3.17 20.26
C PRO A 27 -3.57 3.53 21.12
N GLU A 28 -3.63 3.33 22.43
CA GLU A 28 -2.53 3.67 23.34
C GLU A 28 -1.43 2.58 23.37
N GLN A 29 -1.69 1.40 22.80
CA GLN A 29 -0.74 0.28 22.79
C GLN A 29 0.31 0.43 21.69
N THR A 30 1.48 -0.15 21.93
CA THR A 30 2.51 -0.34 20.90
C THR A 30 1.91 -1.11 19.72
N VAL A 31 2.06 -0.56 18.51
CA VAL A 31 1.53 -1.14 17.27
C VAL A 31 2.36 -2.37 16.87
N PRO A 32 1.80 -3.60 16.89
CA PRO A 32 2.49 -4.76 16.32
C PRO A 32 2.48 -4.63 14.80
N VAL A 33 3.64 -4.53 14.15
CA VAL A 33 3.74 -4.39 12.68
C VAL A 33 4.39 -5.61 12.03
N VAL A 34 3.75 -6.06 10.95
CA VAL A 34 4.26 -7.08 10.03
C VAL A 34 4.80 -6.34 8.82
N LEU A 35 6.10 -6.47 8.53
CA LEU A 35 6.78 -5.68 7.50
C LEU A 35 7.41 -6.57 6.45
N TYR A 36 7.47 -6.09 5.21
CA TYR A 36 8.32 -6.71 4.19
C TYR A 36 9.80 -6.49 4.52
N SER A 37 10.61 -7.54 4.40
CA SER A 37 12.02 -7.56 4.78
C SER A 37 12.93 -6.76 3.83
N GLY A 38 12.56 -6.65 2.55
CA GLY A 38 13.34 -5.93 1.53
C GLY A 38 13.14 -4.40 1.52
N PRO A 39 13.82 -3.69 0.59
CA PRO A 39 13.56 -2.28 0.33
C PRO A 39 12.13 -2.14 -0.21
N CYS A 40 11.28 -1.44 0.54
CA CYS A 40 9.87 -1.32 0.24
C CYS A 40 9.37 0.08 0.61
N LEU A 41 8.69 0.72 -0.35
CA LEU A 41 8.11 2.05 -0.17
C LEU A 41 7.09 2.02 0.98
N PHE A 42 6.17 1.04 0.98
CA PHE A 42 5.14 0.87 2.02
C PHE A 42 5.72 0.71 3.42
N ARG A 43 6.78 -0.08 3.57
CA ARG A 43 7.51 -0.19 4.85
C ARG A 43 8.02 1.18 5.31
N THR A 44 8.67 1.91 4.41
CA THR A 44 9.22 3.23 4.73
C THR A 44 8.12 4.20 5.15
N MET A 45 7.01 4.25 4.41
CA MET A 45 5.91 5.16 4.68
C MET A 45 5.15 4.82 5.96
N LEU A 46 4.89 3.53 6.24
CA LEU A 46 4.26 3.10 7.48
C LEU A 46 5.08 3.54 8.69
N LEU A 47 6.39 3.23 8.68
CA LEU A 47 7.27 3.59 9.79
C LEU A 47 7.43 5.11 9.93
N ALA A 48 7.49 5.85 8.82
CA ALA A 48 7.53 7.30 8.83
C ALA A 48 6.24 7.90 9.41
N THR A 49 5.08 7.35 9.05
CA THR A 49 3.76 7.81 9.53
C THR A 49 3.62 7.56 11.02
N LEU A 50 3.93 6.35 11.50
CA LEU A 50 3.89 6.02 12.93
C LEU A 50 4.84 6.93 13.72
N LYS A 51 6.05 7.15 13.21
CA LYS A 51 7.03 8.07 13.81
C LYS A 51 6.51 9.52 13.86
N ALA A 52 5.95 10.03 12.78
CA ALA A 52 5.42 11.40 12.71
C ALA A 52 4.28 11.62 13.71
N HIS A 53 3.45 10.60 13.94
CA HIS A 53 2.35 10.63 14.90
C HIS A 53 2.75 10.18 16.31
N LYS A 54 4.04 9.98 16.59
CA LYS A 54 4.58 9.52 17.88
C LYS A 54 3.91 8.24 18.40
N ARG A 55 3.56 7.34 17.49
CA ARG A 55 3.03 6.02 17.82
C ARG A 55 4.22 5.10 18.05
N GLU A 56 4.21 4.36 19.15
CA GLU A 56 5.19 3.29 19.38
C GLU A 56 4.83 2.08 18.53
N TRP A 57 5.82 1.39 17.98
CA TRP A 57 5.59 0.16 17.22
C TRP A 57 6.65 -0.89 17.52
N GLN A 58 6.29 -2.15 17.27
CA GLN A 58 7.20 -3.28 17.34
C GLN A 58 7.05 -4.11 16.08
N THR A 59 8.16 -4.38 15.39
CA THR A 59 8.16 -5.36 14.30
C THR A 59 8.05 -6.77 14.87
N VAL A 60 6.88 -7.38 14.70
CA VAL A 60 6.57 -8.73 15.21
C VAL A 60 6.85 -9.81 14.17
N TYR A 61 6.88 -9.44 12.88
CA TYR A 61 7.19 -10.34 11.79
C TYR A 61 7.82 -9.62 10.61
N SER A 62 8.77 -10.27 9.93
CA SER A 62 9.41 -9.78 8.71
C SER A 62 9.16 -10.76 7.56
N ALA A 63 8.24 -10.40 6.68
CA ALA A 63 7.84 -11.22 5.55
C ALA A 63 8.82 -11.15 4.38
N SER A 64 8.92 -12.24 3.64
CA SER A 64 9.81 -12.40 2.47
C SER A 64 9.10 -12.30 1.12
N SER A 65 7.76 -12.29 1.12
CA SER A 65 6.91 -12.11 -0.07
C SER A 65 5.56 -11.48 0.32
N ILE A 66 4.76 -11.06 -0.66
CA ILE A 66 3.39 -10.56 -0.41
C ILE A 66 2.49 -11.68 0.13
N ALA A 67 2.65 -12.91 -0.38
CA ALA A 67 1.92 -14.08 0.12
C ALA A 67 2.23 -14.38 1.60
N ASP A 68 3.50 -14.23 1.99
CA ASP A 68 3.96 -14.38 3.36
C ASP A 68 3.43 -13.25 4.27
N LEU A 69 3.42 -12.01 3.74
CA LEU A 69 2.90 -10.84 4.42
C LEU A 69 1.39 -10.98 4.70
N THR A 70 0.61 -11.34 3.68
CA THR A 70 -0.84 -11.58 3.81
C THR A 70 -1.13 -12.76 4.73
N ALA A 71 -0.36 -13.84 4.66
CA ALA A 71 -0.51 -14.98 5.58
C ALA A 71 -0.29 -14.57 7.05
N ALA A 72 0.74 -13.77 7.34
CA ALA A 72 1.01 -13.26 8.68
C ALA A 72 -0.11 -12.35 9.21
N VAL A 73 -0.71 -11.52 8.35
CA VAL A 73 -1.86 -10.67 8.70
C VAL A 73 -3.12 -11.52 8.93
N ARG A 74 -3.41 -12.52 8.07
CA ARG A 74 -4.53 -13.47 8.25
C ARG A 74 -4.41 -14.28 9.54
N ALA A 75 -3.18 -14.58 9.96
CA ALA A 75 -2.85 -15.22 11.24
C ALA A 75 -2.91 -14.26 12.44
N ASN A 76 -3.30 -13.00 12.22
CA ASN A 76 -3.44 -11.95 13.22
C ASN A 76 -2.14 -11.67 14.00
N LEU A 77 -0.97 -11.80 13.35
CA LEU A 77 0.32 -11.50 13.98
C LEU A 77 0.48 -10.00 14.26
N GLY A 78 -0.09 -9.14 13.42
CA GLY A 78 -0.06 -7.70 13.58
C GLY A 78 -0.58 -6.96 12.35
N PHE A 79 -0.41 -5.66 12.38
CA PHE A 79 -0.83 -4.73 11.34
C PHE A 79 0.18 -4.67 10.20
N SER A 80 -0.32 -4.60 8.96
CA SER A 80 0.52 -4.32 7.80
C SER A 80 -0.14 -3.33 6.87
N VAL A 81 0.56 -3.06 5.79
CA VAL A 81 0.13 -2.21 4.69
C VAL A 81 0.16 -3.05 3.43
N LEU A 82 -0.98 -3.07 2.74
CA LEU A 82 -1.13 -3.70 1.43
C LEU A 82 -1.91 -2.78 0.50
N LEU A 83 -1.79 -3.05 -0.80
CA LEU A 83 -2.71 -2.51 -1.79
C LEU A 83 -4.08 -3.15 -1.61
N GLU A 84 -5.14 -2.42 -1.92
CA GLU A 84 -6.52 -2.92 -1.83
C GLU A 84 -6.72 -4.20 -2.65
N SER A 85 -6.06 -4.32 -3.81
CA SER A 85 -6.08 -5.54 -4.65
C SER A 85 -5.53 -6.80 -3.96
N GLU A 86 -4.72 -6.64 -2.92
CA GLU A 86 -4.14 -7.74 -2.14
C GLU A 86 -4.96 -8.08 -0.89
N VAL A 87 -6.04 -7.34 -0.64
CA VAL A 87 -6.97 -7.56 0.47
C VAL A 87 -8.04 -8.55 0.03
N ASP A 88 -8.29 -9.56 0.88
CA ASP A 88 -9.40 -10.50 0.71
C ASP A 88 -10.38 -10.43 1.89
N GLU A 89 -11.43 -11.24 1.84
CA GLU A 89 -12.47 -11.30 2.88
C GLU A 89 -11.95 -11.68 4.29
N GLN A 90 -10.73 -12.21 4.41
CA GLN A 90 -10.12 -12.61 5.69
C GLN A 90 -9.26 -11.50 6.31
N ILE A 91 -9.13 -10.36 5.62
CA ILE A 91 -8.30 -9.25 6.02
C ILE A 91 -9.19 -7.99 6.10
N ALA A 92 -9.35 -7.42 7.29
CA ALA A 92 -10.15 -6.22 7.46
C ALA A 92 -9.29 -4.96 7.42
N ILE A 93 -9.85 -3.92 6.81
CA ILE A 93 -9.33 -2.55 6.79
C ILE A 93 -9.53 -1.92 8.17
N VAL A 94 -8.45 -1.36 8.72
CA VAL A 94 -8.43 -0.63 9.98
C VAL A 94 -8.88 0.80 9.76
N ASP A 95 -9.76 1.26 10.64
CA ASP A 95 -10.28 2.62 10.68
C ASP A 95 -9.24 3.63 11.19
N ASP A 96 -9.30 4.86 10.69
CA ASP A 96 -8.40 5.97 11.04
C ASP A 96 -8.44 6.33 12.54
N SER A 97 -9.49 5.93 13.27
CA SER A 97 -9.57 6.09 14.72
C SER A 97 -8.57 5.23 15.51
N LEU A 98 -8.10 4.12 14.94
CA LEU A 98 -7.18 3.20 15.62
C LEU A 98 -5.71 3.54 15.32
N LEU A 99 -5.43 3.87 14.06
CA LEU A 99 -4.08 4.13 13.57
C LEU A 99 -4.10 5.32 12.58
N PRO A 100 -3.02 6.11 12.53
CA PRO A 100 -2.98 7.28 11.66
C PRO A 100 -3.11 6.89 10.18
N SER A 101 -3.88 7.70 9.45
CA SER A 101 -3.98 7.59 7.99
C SER A 101 -2.63 7.74 7.33
N LEU A 102 -2.49 7.08 6.20
CA LEU A 102 -1.25 7.01 5.46
C LEU A 102 -1.28 8.02 4.30
N PRO A 103 -0.12 8.55 3.88
CA PRO A 103 -0.08 9.53 2.81
C PRO A 103 -0.45 8.90 1.46
N ASP A 104 -1.04 9.70 0.58
CA ASP A 104 -1.32 9.30 -0.79
C ASP A 104 -0.04 8.93 -1.54
N VAL A 105 -0.17 7.96 -2.45
CA VAL A 105 0.93 7.49 -3.29
C VAL A 105 0.49 7.51 -4.74
N ASP A 106 1.28 8.18 -5.58
CA ASP A 106 1.06 8.22 -7.03
C ASP A 106 1.91 7.17 -7.76
N ALA A 107 1.29 6.46 -8.70
CA ALA A 107 1.99 5.60 -9.65
C ALA A 107 2.28 6.36 -10.94
N VAL A 108 3.54 6.38 -11.39
CA VAL A 108 3.95 7.08 -12.60
C VAL A 108 4.71 6.15 -13.55
N VAL A 109 4.35 6.19 -14.84
CA VAL A 109 5.04 5.44 -15.89
C VAL A 109 6.13 6.31 -16.51
N TYR A 110 7.37 5.82 -16.46
CA TYR A 110 8.51 6.48 -17.09
C TYR A 110 8.84 5.86 -18.45
N VAL A 111 8.90 6.71 -19.48
CA VAL A 111 9.23 6.30 -20.85
C VAL A 111 10.56 6.92 -21.28
N ASN A 112 11.48 6.08 -21.78
CA ASN A 112 12.70 6.57 -22.41
C ASN A 112 12.40 7.08 -23.83
N ASN A 113 12.64 8.37 -24.04
CA ASN A 113 12.14 9.16 -25.17
C ASN A 113 12.92 8.96 -26.50
N ARG A 114 13.73 7.90 -26.63
CA ARG A 114 14.53 7.61 -27.84
C ARG A 114 13.77 6.79 -28.90
N GLU A 115 12.67 6.12 -28.56
CA GLU A 115 11.90 5.27 -29.49
C GLU A 115 10.41 5.65 -29.48
N ARG A 116 10.09 6.75 -30.15
CA ARG A 116 8.90 7.57 -29.87
C ARG A 116 7.59 7.17 -30.59
N ARG A 117 7.55 6.08 -31.35
CA ARG A 117 6.36 5.74 -32.16
C ARG A 117 5.63 4.45 -31.77
N GLU A 118 6.24 3.58 -30.98
CA GLU A 118 5.60 2.34 -30.50
C GLU A 118 5.26 2.36 -29.01
N VAL A 119 5.82 3.28 -28.23
CA VAL A 119 5.68 3.26 -26.77
C VAL A 119 4.34 3.83 -26.28
N ASP A 120 3.73 4.74 -27.04
CA ASP A 120 2.44 5.32 -26.66
C ASP A 120 1.33 4.26 -26.55
N SER A 121 1.37 3.23 -27.41
CA SER A 121 0.40 2.12 -27.34
C SER A 121 0.62 1.25 -26.11
N VAL A 122 1.88 0.99 -25.73
CA VAL A 122 2.22 0.21 -24.52
C VAL A 122 1.86 0.99 -23.26
N VAL A 123 2.07 2.31 -23.24
CA VAL A 123 1.68 3.17 -22.11
C VAL A 123 0.17 3.29 -22.00
N SER A 124 -0.55 3.35 -23.12
CA SER A 124 -2.02 3.29 -23.11
C SER A 124 -2.49 1.97 -22.54
N ILE A 125 -1.97 0.83 -23.04
CA ILE A 125 -2.37 -0.49 -22.57
C ILE A 125 -2.01 -0.70 -21.10
N LEU A 126 -0.81 -0.31 -20.66
CA LEU A 126 -0.41 -0.40 -19.25
C LEU A 126 -1.26 0.53 -18.39
N GLY A 127 -1.56 1.73 -18.89
CA GLY A 127 -2.53 2.63 -18.26
C GLY A 127 -3.87 1.93 -18.12
N ASP A 128 -4.43 1.41 -19.20
CA ASP A 128 -5.71 0.70 -19.17
C ASP A 128 -5.66 -0.53 -18.26
N VAL A 129 -4.60 -1.34 -18.22
CA VAL A 129 -4.52 -2.50 -17.33
C VAL A 129 -4.38 -2.10 -15.86
N ILE A 130 -3.64 -1.04 -15.58
CA ILE A 130 -3.44 -0.53 -14.21
C ILE A 130 -4.68 0.28 -13.75
N PHE A 131 -5.40 0.93 -14.67
CA PHE A 131 -6.47 1.89 -14.38
C PHE A 131 -7.88 1.45 -14.81
N ALA A 132 -8.08 0.34 -15.53
CA ALA A 132 -9.41 -0.08 -16.02
C ALA A 132 -10.27 -0.78 -14.97
N GLU A 133 -9.72 -1.20 -13.84
CA GLU A 133 -10.46 -1.96 -12.82
C GLU A 133 -11.13 -1.08 -11.74
N GLN A 134 -11.47 0.17 -12.08
CA GLN A 134 -12.08 1.13 -11.14
C GLN A 134 -13.43 1.70 -11.63
N ALA A 135 -14.08 0.99 -12.55
CA ALA A 135 -15.41 1.32 -13.04
C ALA A 135 -16.37 0.14 -12.83
N GLN A 136 -16.58 -0.27 -11.58
CA GLN A 136 -17.81 -1.00 -11.23
C GLN A 136 -18.24 -0.79 -9.78
#